data_AF-A0A392RV25-F1
#
_entry.id   AF-A0A392RV25-F1
#
_cell.length_a   1.000
_cell.length_b   1.000
_cell.length_c   1.000
_cell.angle_alpha   90.00
_cell.angle_beta   90.00
_cell.angle_gamma   90.00
#
_symmetry.space_group_name_H-M   'P 1'
#
loop_
_entity.id
_entity.type
_entity.pdbx_description
1 polymer ?
#
loop_
_entity_poly.entity_id
_entity_poly.type
_entity_poly.pdbx_seq_one_letter_code
_entity_poly.pdbx_strand_id
1 'polypeptide(L)'
;MYQIAFEQLGYRLPFTDLEMAVFDHLCLAPSQLHPNSLAFLRAFELTASHLSIAPTLPLFFHAFGLQRSCPKGEKAKGKLPKGAENEPGKCGWVSFKQRKTLFKMFADSVR
;
A
#
# COMPACT_ATOMS: atom_id res chain seq x y z
N MET A 1 -3.33 -5.28 -12.93
CA MET A 1 -4.06 -5.93 -11.82
C MET A 1 -5.38 -5.21 -11.55
N TYR A 2 -5.39 -3.95 -11.08
CA TYR A 2 -6.64 -3.25 -10.76
C TYR A 2 -7.58 -3.02 -11.94
N GLN A 3 -7.05 -2.72 -13.13
CA GLN A 3 -7.88 -2.51 -14.33
C GLN A 3 -8.74 -3.73 -14.67
N ILE A 4 -8.16 -4.94 -14.69
CA ILE A 4 -8.89 -6.19 -14.94
C ILE A 4 -9.95 -6.43 -13.85
N ALA A 5 -9.61 -6.21 -12.58
CA ALA A 5 -10.54 -6.39 -11.46
C ALA A 5 -11.76 -5.46 -11.55
N PHE A 6 -11.56 -4.20 -11.92
CA PHE A 6 -12.63 -3.21 -11.94
C PHE A 6 -13.41 -3.19 -13.27
N GLU A 7 -12.70 -3.28 -14.41
CA GLU A 7 -13.32 -3.14 -15.73
C GLU A 7 -13.85 -4.47 -16.27
N GLN A 8 -13.10 -5.57 -16.11
CA GLN A 8 -13.48 -6.87 -16.69
C GLN A 8 -14.29 -7.73 -15.73
N LEU A 9 -13.93 -7.72 -14.44
CA LEU A 9 -14.63 -8.50 -13.40
C LEU A 9 -15.78 -7.72 -12.76
N GLY A 10 -15.95 -6.43 -13.08
CA GLY A 10 -17.03 -5.58 -12.56
C GLY A 10 -16.96 -5.34 -11.06
N TYR A 11 -15.80 -5.59 -10.44
CA TYR A 11 -15.65 -5.42 -9.00
C TYR A 11 -15.82 -3.94 -8.64
N ARG A 12 -16.71 -3.63 -7.70
CA ARG A 12 -16.80 -2.31 -7.09
C ARG A 12 -16.31 -2.44 -5.67
N LEU A 13 -15.14 -1.86 -5.39
CA LEU A 13 -14.61 -1.74 -4.04
C LEU A 13 -15.06 -0.39 -3.49
N PRO A 14 -16.18 -0.30 -2.74
CA PRO A 14 -16.37 0.85 -1.87
C PRO A 14 -15.24 0.81 -0.84
N PHE A 15 -14.43 1.86 -0.84
CA PHE A 15 -13.42 2.04 0.19
C PHE A 15 -14.11 2.32 1.52
N THR A 16 -13.63 1.71 2.59
CA THR A 16 -14.11 2.05 3.93
C THR A 16 -13.56 3.37 4.41
N ASP A 17 -14.13 3.88 5.50
CA ASP A 17 -13.65 5.09 6.15
C ASP A 17 -12.17 4.98 6.54
N LEU A 18 -11.71 3.81 7.01
CA LEU A 18 -10.29 3.62 7.29
C LEU A 18 -9.44 3.62 6.01
N GLU A 19 -9.85 2.89 4.97
CA GLU A 19 -9.12 2.85 3.70
C GLU A 19 -8.99 4.26 3.10
N MET A 20 -10.09 5.01 3.07
CA MET A 20 -10.10 6.41 2.63
C MET A 20 -9.21 7.29 3.49
N ALA A 21 -9.29 7.17 4.82
CA ALA A 21 -8.43 7.93 5.73
C ALA A 21 -6.93 7.61 5.53
N VAL A 22 -6.58 6.36 5.24
CA VAL A 22 -5.19 5.96 4.95
C VAL A 22 -4.72 6.52 3.61
N PHE A 23 -5.56 6.48 2.56
CA PHE A 23 -5.23 7.09 1.27
C PHE A 23 -5.04 8.60 1.39
N ASP A 24 -5.93 9.28 2.11
CA ASP A 24 -5.84 10.72 2.36
C ASP A 24 -4.58 11.07 3.16
N HIS A 25 -4.33 10.36 4.27
CA HIS A 25 -3.16 10.58 5.13
C HIS A 25 -1.83 10.38 4.40
N LEU A 26 -1.77 9.44 3.44
CA LEU A 26 -0.58 9.17 2.66
C LEU A 26 -0.50 9.96 1.34
N CYS A 27 -1.57 10.70 1.01
CA CYS A 27 -1.78 11.35 -0.29
C CYS A 27 -1.60 10.38 -1.47
N LEU A 28 -2.22 9.19 -1.38
CA LEU A 28 -2.11 8.13 -2.38
C LEU A 28 -3.41 7.90 -3.13
N ALA A 29 -3.29 7.71 -4.44
CA ALA A 29 -4.35 7.10 -5.21
C ALA A 29 -4.41 5.59 -4.89
N PRO A 30 -5.59 4.95 -4.89
CA PRO A 30 -5.71 3.51 -4.64
C PRO A 30 -4.83 2.65 -5.56
N SER A 31 -4.64 3.09 -6.81
CA SER A 31 -3.79 2.42 -7.80
C SER A 31 -2.29 2.43 -7.47
N GLN A 32 -1.83 3.31 -6.58
CA GLN A 32 -0.43 3.40 -6.12
C GLN A 32 -0.12 2.41 -4.98
N LEU A 33 -1.16 1.90 -4.31
CA LEU A 33 -1.01 0.91 -3.24
C LEU A 33 -0.97 -0.51 -3.83
N HIS A 34 0.00 -1.30 -3.37
CA HIS A 34 0.13 -2.69 -3.79
C HIS A 34 -1.13 -3.50 -3.41
N PRO A 35 -1.67 -4.38 -4.28
CA PRO A 35 -2.88 -5.17 -3.96
C PRO A 35 -2.81 -5.94 -2.63
N ASN A 36 -1.66 -6.55 -2.32
CA ASN A 36 -1.44 -7.21 -1.03
C ASN A 36 -1.55 -6.26 0.18
N SER A 37 -1.21 -4.98 0.00
CA SER A 37 -1.32 -3.98 1.06
C SER A 37 -2.76 -3.52 1.28
N LEU A 38 -3.59 -3.54 0.24
CA LEU A 38 -5.04 -3.38 0.41
C LEU A 38 -5.63 -4.54 1.24
N ALA A 39 -5.15 -5.77 1.03
CA ALA A 39 -5.56 -6.91 1.86
C ALA A 39 -5.20 -6.74 3.34
N PHE A 40 -4.07 -6.08 3.66
CA PHE A 40 -3.73 -5.77 5.06
C PHE A 40 -4.65 -4.74 5.70
N LEU A 41 -5.10 -3.71 4.96
CA LEU A 41 -6.11 -2.77 5.45
C LEU A 41 -7.40 -3.51 5.80
N ARG A 42 -7.88 -4.36 4.90
CA ARG A 42 -9.08 -5.19 5.13
C ARG A 42 -8.93 -6.16 6.30
N ALA A 43 -7.81 -6.87 6.38
CA ALA A 43 -7.57 -7.79 7.48
C ALA A 43 -7.52 -7.07 8.84
N PHE A 44 -6.94 -5.87 8.88
CA PHE A 44 -6.91 -5.05 10.08
C PHE A 44 -8.32 -4.62 10.52
N GLU A 45 -9.15 -4.13 9.60
CA GLU A 45 -10.54 -3.74 9.91
C GLU A 45 -11.38 -4.91 10.43
N LEU A 46 -11.27 -6.08 9.80
CA LEU A 46 -11.97 -7.29 10.23
C LEU A 46 -11.50 -7.73 11.63
N THR A 47 -10.19 -7.64 11.90
CA THR A 47 -9.63 -7.98 13.21
C THR A 47 -10.08 -6.98 14.28
N ALA A 48 -10.08 -5.68 13.98
CA ALA A 48 -10.57 -4.65 14.89
C ALA A 48 -12.06 -4.86 15.22
N SER A 49 -12.87 -5.15 14.20
CA SER A 49 -14.28 -5.49 14.37
C SER A 49 -14.47 -6.73 15.24
N HIS A 50 -13.68 -7.79 15.03
CA HIS A 50 -13.73 -9.01 15.84
C HIS A 50 -13.36 -8.78 17.30
N LEU A 51 -12.39 -7.88 17.55
CA LEU A 51 -11.94 -7.50 18.89
C LEU A 51 -12.82 -6.42 19.54
N SER A 52 -13.89 -5.97 18.86
CA SER A 52 -14.76 -4.87 19.31
C SER A 52 -14.00 -3.57 19.60
N ILE A 53 -12.96 -3.28 18.81
CA ILE A 53 -12.19 -2.03 18.88
C ILE A 53 -12.38 -1.20 17.61
N ALA A 54 -12.26 0.11 17.73
CA ALA A 54 -12.34 1.00 16.58
C ALA A 54 -11.08 0.86 15.69
N PRO A 55 -11.24 0.57 14.38
CA PRO A 55 -10.12 0.59 13.44
C PRO A 55 -9.71 2.03 13.17
N THR A 56 -8.70 2.53 13.88
CA THR A 56 -8.24 3.90 13.75
C THR A 56 -6.92 3.99 12.99
N LEU A 57 -6.70 5.14 12.33
CA LEU A 57 -5.48 5.41 11.58
C LEU A 57 -4.20 5.32 12.44
N PRO A 58 -4.14 5.87 13.68
CA PRO A 58 -2.96 5.72 14.53
C PRO A 58 -2.68 4.25 14.90
N LEU A 59 -3.73 3.47 15.18
CA LEU A 59 -3.59 2.06 15.54
C LEU A 59 -3.10 1.24 14.33
N PHE A 60 -3.59 1.56 13.14
CA PHE A 60 -3.09 0.96 11.90
C PHE A 60 -1.60 1.22 11.72
N PHE A 61 -1.14 2.48 11.82
CA PHE A 61 0.29 2.82 11.68
C PHE A 61 1.17 2.39 12.86
N HIS A 62 0.57 2.04 14.00
CA HIS A 62 1.25 1.33 15.07
C HIS A 62 1.55 -0.12 14.69
N ALA A 63 0.60 -0.80 14.04
CA ALA A 63 0.74 -2.19 13.61
C ALA A 63 1.60 -2.34 12.33
N PHE A 64 1.47 -1.39 11.40
CA PHE A 64 2.08 -1.42 10.08
C PHE A 64 2.98 -0.21 9.83
N GLY A 65 4.16 -0.45 9.28
CA GLY A 65 5.05 0.57 8.74
C GLY A 65 4.87 0.75 7.24
N LEU A 66 5.19 1.93 6.74
CA LEU A 66 5.15 2.25 5.32
C LEU A 66 6.42 1.76 4.61
N GLN A 67 6.25 1.10 3.47
CA GLN A 67 7.33 0.67 2.60
C GLN A 67 7.08 1.22 1.20
N ARG A 68 7.98 2.08 0.71
CA ARG A 68 7.96 2.55 -0.69
C ARG A 68 8.99 1.74 -1.46
N SER A 69 8.57 1.12 -2.56
CA SER A 69 9.54 0.53 -3.48
C SER A 69 10.23 1.65 -4.24
N CYS A 70 11.56 1.61 -4.38
CA CYS A 70 12.24 2.39 -5.40
C CYS A 70 12.26 1.55 -6.67
N PRO A 71 11.99 2.12 -7.86
CA PRO A 71 12.20 1.43 -9.11
C PRO A 71 13.61 0.88 -9.14
N LYS A 72 13.76 -0.40 -9.49
CA LYS A 72 15.01 -1.19 -9.44
C LYS A 72 16.19 -0.56 -10.23
N GLY A 73 15.94 0.49 -11.01
CA GLY A 73 16.94 1.25 -11.77
C GLY A 73 17.59 2.44 -11.04
N GLU A 74 17.10 2.88 -9.88
CA GLU A 74 17.72 4.03 -9.17
C GLU A 74 18.92 3.63 -8.29
N LYS A 75 19.03 2.37 -7.88
CA LYS A 75 20.17 1.90 -7.08
C LYS A 75 21.46 1.68 -7.90
N ALA A 76 21.41 1.94 -9.20
CA ALA A 76 22.54 1.81 -10.12
C ALA A 76 23.01 3.14 -10.75
N LYS A 77 22.53 4.31 -10.28
CA LYS A 77 23.17 5.59 -10.63
C LYS A 77 24.26 5.93 -9.63
N GLY A 78 25.45 5.36 -9.86
CA GLY A 78 26.68 6.05 -9.46
C GLY A 78 26.65 7.47 -10.05
N LYS A 79 26.97 8.46 -9.21
CA LYS A 79 27.19 9.89 -9.51
C LYS A 79 26.71 10.36 -10.91
N LEU A 80 25.50 10.90 -11.01
CA LEU A 80 25.05 11.60 -12.22
C LEU A 80 25.55 13.07 -12.19
N PRO A 81 26.01 13.65 -13.31
CA PRO A 81 26.49 15.04 -13.36
C PRO A 81 25.37 16.05 -13.09
N LYS A 82 25.75 17.18 -12.46
CA LYS A 82 24.90 18.35 -12.18
C LYS A 82 24.31 18.88 -13.50
N GLY A 83 22.98 18.85 -13.64
CA GLY A 83 22.26 19.63 -14.65
C GLY A 83 21.10 18.94 -15.38
N ALA A 84 20.80 17.65 -15.15
CA ALA A 84 19.64 17.02 -15.77
C ALA A 84 18.37 17.25 -14.93
N GLU A 85 17.34 17.80 -15.57
CA GLU A 85 16.01 17.98 -14.98
C GLU A 85 15.47 16.62 -14.51
N ASN A 86 15.01 16.56 -13.26
CA ASN A 86 14.43 15.36 -12.68
C ASN A 86 13.04 15.15 -13.29
N GLU A 87 12.96 14.30 -14.32
CA GLU A 87 11.72 13.59 -14.68
C GLU A 87 11.04 13.10 -13.38
N PRO A 88 9.72 13.29 -13.20
CA PRO A 88 9.03 12.85 -11.98
C PRO A 88 9.28 11.34 -11.81
N GLY A 89 10.13 11.01 -10.84
CA GLY A 89 10.67 9.66 -10.66
C GLY A 89 9.54 8.66 -10.64
N LYS A 90 9.67 7.60 -11.47
CA LYS A 90 8.71 6.49 -11.59
C LYS A 90 8.09 6.18 -10.22
N CYS A 91 6.79 6.45 -10.08
CA CYS A 91 6.03 6.21 -8.86
C CYS A 91 6.18 4.74 -8.43
N GLY A 92 7.02 4.48 -7.44
CA GLY A 92 7.17 3.14 -6.90
C GLY A 92 5.91 2.72 -6.16
N TRP A 93 5.58 1.44 -6.23
CA TRP A 93 4.51 0.85 -5.41
C TRP A 93 4.71 1.21 -3.95
N VAL A 94 3.63 1.62 -3.30
CA VAL A 94 3.55 1.74 -1.86
C VAL A 94 2.99 0.45 -1.29
N SER A 95 3.61 -0.05 -0.23
CA SER A 95 3.14 -1.22 0.50
C SER A 95 3.25 -1.01 2.00
N PHE A 96 2.60 -1.89 2.76
CA PHE A 96 2.70 -1.93 4.21
C PHE A 96 3.56 -3.10 4.66
N LYS A 97 4.44 -2.83 5.62
CA LYS A 97 5.25 -3.82 6.30
C LYS A 97 4.75 -3.97 7.73
N GLN A 98 4.41 -5.18 8.12
CA GLN A 98 3.97 -5.43 9.50
C GLN A 98 5.16 -5.23 10.45
N ARG A 99 4.96 -4.51 11.55
CA ARG A 99 6.01 -4.32 12.56
C ARG A 99 6.24 -5.58 13.40
N LYS A 100 5.17 -6.35 13.60
CA LYS A 100 5.16 -7.71 14.15
C LYS A 100 4.43 -8.60 13.16
N THR A 101 4.69 -9.90 13.17
CA THR A 101 4.01 -10.85 12.27
C THR A 101 2.57 -11.09 12.74
N LEU A 102 1.67 -10.15 12.44
CA LEU A 102 0.25 -10.20 12.80
C LEU A 102 -0.53 -11.09 11.82
N PHE A 103 -0.22 -10.98 10.53
CA PHE A 103 -0.86 -11.76 9.47
C PHE A 103 0.20 -12.50 8.67
N LYS A 104 -0.01 -13.79 8.39
CA LYS A 104 0.83 -14.50 7.44
C LYS A 104 0.64 -13.88 6.05
N MET A 105 1.74 -13.59 5.35
CA MET A 105 1.67 -13.17 3.95
C MET A 105 1.15 -14.34 3.11
N PHE A 106 0.30 -14.03 2.13
CA PHE A 106 -0.03 -14.99 1.08
C PHE A 106 1.25 -15.22 0.25
N ALA A 107 1.82 -16.43 0.35
CA ALA A 107 3.17 -16.72 -0.15
C ALA A 107 3.33 -16.51 -1.67
N ASP A 108 2.22 -16.55 -2.42
CA ASP A 108 2.23 -16.40 -3.88
C ASP A 108 2.21 -14.94 -4.36
N SER A 109 2.12 -13.95 -3.45
CA SER A 109 1.99 -12.54 -3.86
C SER A 109 3.32 -11.82 -4.15
N VAL A 110 4.48 -12.45 -3.94
CA VAL A 110 5.81 -11.79 -3.98
C VAL A 110 6.70 -12.32 -5.11
N ARG A 111 6.21 -13.20 -5.99
CA ARG A 111 7.01 -13.76 -7.08
C ARG A 111 6.87 -12.96 -8.38
#